data_AF-A0A2A4TEU4-F1
#
_entry.id   AF-A0A2A4TEU4-F1
#
_cell.length_a   1.000
_cell.length_b   1.000
_cell.length_c   1.000
_cell.angle_alpha   90.00
_cell.angle_beta   90.00
_cell.angle_gamma   90.00
#
_symmetry.space_group_name_H-M   'P 1'
#
loop_
_entity.id
_entity.type
_entity.pdbx_description
1 polymer ?
#
loop_
_entity_poly.entity_id
_entity_poly.type
_entity_poly.pdbx_seq_one_letter_code
_entity_poly.pdbx_strand_id
1 'polypeptide(L)'
;MKIKLAERFHNDRPAYTKSKTGYIKDVLERAKLWRFPPEGSDYIIVDLEATCWETGQHTNRMEIIEIGAVRIDSKTKEPLDDFSIFVHPTEEPTLSDFCKKLTSITQPDIDNALLFPDAFEKFLEWVGDGPHRFCSWGAYDLKQFRVDCDRNNIPMPDWLEPHVNLRRMFSAKREIPSTTMIQALEILNIPLSGQHHRGIDDARNIAKIAKIILPYLGL
;
A
#
# COMPACT_ATOMS: atom_id res chain seq x y z
N MET A 1 -2.51 16.76 -9.24
CA MET A 1 -1.32 17.29 -9.97
C MET A 1 -1.27 16.90 -11.45
N LYS A 2 -1.64 15.67 -11.86
CA LYS A 2 -1.76 15.29 -13.30
C LYS A 2 -2.79 16.11 -14.10
N ILE A 3 -3.93 16.43 -13.48
CA ILE A 3 -5.00 17.24 -14.09
C ILE A 3 -4.44 18.60 -14.57
N LYS A 4 -3.61 19.25 -13.73
CA LYS A 4 -2.94 20.53 -14.05
C LYS A 4 -1.94 20.48 -15.20
N LEU A 5 -1.39 19.32 -15.58
CA LEU A 5 -0.41 19.20 -16.67
C LEU A 5 -1.10 19.00 -18.03
N ALA A 6 -2.16 18.19 -18.07
CA ALA A 6 -2.98 18.02 -19.27
C ALA A 6 -3.74 19.31 -19.62
N GLU A 7 -4.29 20.00 -18.62
CA GLU A 7 -4.92 21.32 -18.80
C GLU A 7 -3.93 22.39 -19.29
N ARG A 8 -2.69 22.36 -18.79
CA ARG A 8 -1.66 23.37 -19.10
C ARG A 8 -1.04 23.23 -20.49
N PHE A 9 -1.07 22.02 -21.08
CA PHE A 9 -0.45 21.73 -22.38
C PHE A 9 -1.40 21.06 -23.37
N HIS A 10 -2.72 21.23 -23.18
CA HIS A 10 -3.78 20.60 -23.97
C HIS A 10 -3.58 20.72 -25.50
N ASN A 11 -3.02 21.85 -25.96
CA ASN A 11 -2.82 22.16 -27.37
C ASN A 11 -1.38 21.98 -27.88
N ASP A 12 -0.43 21.58 -27.02
CA ASP A 12 0.99 21.45 -27.37
C ASP A 12 1.48 20.03 -27.07
N ARG A 13 1.26 19.14 -28.04
CA ARG A 13 1.61 17.71 -27.95
C ARG A 13 3.11 17.49 -27.70
N PRO A 14 4.03 18.21 -28.39
CA PRO A 14 5.47 18.14 -28.10
C PRO A 14 5.83 18.56 -26.67
N ALA A 15 5.31 19.70 -26.18
CA ALA A 15 5.57 20.16 -24.81
C ALA A 15 4.95 19.23 -23.75
N TYR A 16 3.75 18.71 -24.01
CA TYR A 16 3.11 17.70 -23.16
C TYR A 16 3.96 16.43 -23.06
N THR A 17 4.46 15.92 -24.20
CA THR A 17 5.32 14.73 -24.25
C THR A 17 6.64 14.98 -23.51
N LYS A 18 7.31 16.11 -23.75
CA LYS A 18 8.54 16.50 -23.06
C LYS A 18 8.33 16.68 -21.55
N SER A 19 7.20 17.23 -21.11
CA SER A 19 6.84 17.36 -19.68
C SER A 19 6.55 16.01 -19.02
N LYS A 20 5.92 15.07 -19.74
CA LYS A 20 5.67 13.71 -19.29
C LYS A 20 6.98 12.92 -19.16
N THR A 21 7.87 13.03 -20.15
CA THR A 21 9.23 12.47 -20.09
C THR A 21 10.05 13.10 -18.96
N GLY A 22 9.94 14.41 -18.77
CA GLY A 22 10.56 15.12 -17.64
C GLY A 22 10.06 14.62 -16.29
N TYR A 23 8.73 14.45 -16.13
CA TYR A 23 8.13 13.88 -14.93
C TYR A 23 8.58 12.43 -14.67
N ILE A 24 8.63 11.58 -15.71
CA ILE A 24 9.12 10.20 -15.58
C ILE A 24 10.59 10.22 -15.16
N LYS A 25 11.44 11.03 -15.79
CA LYS A 25 12.84 11.22 -15.39
C LYS A 25 12.95 11.69 -13.94
N ASP A 26 12.15 12.65 -13.52
CA ASP A 26 12.08 13.15 -12.15
C ASP A 26 11.62 12.10 -11.13
N VAL A 27 10.71 11.19 -11.53
CA VAL A 27 10.26 10.09 -10.69
C VAL A 27 11.36 9.03 -10.58
N LEU A 28 12.05 8.72 -11.68
CA LEU A 28 13.17 7.78 -11.72
C LEU A 28 14.38 8.35 -10.94
N GLU A 29 14.72 9.63 -11.11
CA GLU A 29 15.76 10.31 -10.32
C GLU A 29 15.41 10.37 -8.83
N ARG A 30 14.13 10.64 -8.49
CA ARG A 30 13.68 10.53 -7.09
C ARG A 30 13.69 9.10 -6.57
N ALA A 31 13.48 8.10 -7.43
CA ALA A 31 13.63 6.70 -7.05
C ALA A 31 15.09 6.33 -6.79
N LYS A 32 16.06 6.94 -7.50
CA LYS A 32 17.49 6.84 -7.16
C LYS A 32 17.85 7.50 -5.83
N LEU A 33 17.09 8.52 -5.42
CA LEU A 33 17.20 9.17 -4.11
C LEU A 33 16.47 8.41 -2.99
N TRP A 34 15.75 7.33 -3.30
CA TRP A 34 15.25 6.46 -2.25
C TRP A 34 16.46 5.85 -1.55
N ARG A 35 16.57 6.08 -0.24
CA ARG A 35 17.54 5.38 0.57
C ARG A 35 17.21 3.89 0.46
N PHE A 36 17.96 3.20 -0.38
CA PHE A 36 17.87 1.75 -0.46
C PHE A 36 18.06 1.21 0.95
N PRO A 37 17.22 0.27 1.38
CA PRO A 37 17.44 -0.36 2.66
C PRO A 37 18.84 -1.00 2.68
N PRO A 38 19.39 -1.26 3.87
CA PRO A 38 20.57 -2.10 3.99
C PRO A 38 20.42 -3.35 3.10
N GLU A 39 21.52 -3.77 2.48
CA GLU A 39 21.55 -5.02 1.73
C GLU A 39 21.05 -6.16 2.65
N GLY A 40 20.12 -6.97 2.15
CA GLY A 40 19.49 -8.01 2.95
C GLY A 40 18.12 -7.65 3.56
N SER A 41 17.55 -6.49 3.26
CA SER A 41 16.21 -6.15 3.79
C SER A 41 15.05 -6.80 3.08
N ASP A 42 14.25 -7.53 3.86
CA ASP A 42 12.98 -8.06 3.40
C ASP A 42 11.97 -6.94 3.13
N TYR A 43 11.08 -7.19 2.18
CA TYR A 43 10.03 -6.26 1.81
C TYR A 43 8.74 -6.70 2.48
N ILE A 44 8.16 -5.80 3.27
CA ILE A 44 6.87 -6.02 3.94
C ILE A 44 5.82 -5.34 3.09
N ILE A 45 5.13 -6.13 2.26
CA ILE A 45 4.04 -5.66 1.42
C ILE A 45 2.78 -5.59 2.27
N VAL A 46 2.19 -4.42 2.42
CA VAL A 46 1.00 -4.20 3.25
C VAL A 46 -0.13 -3.61 2.41
N ASP A 47 -1.34 -4.06 2.72
CA ASP A 47 -2.58 -3.46 2.27
C ASP A 47 -3.55 -3.41 3.48
N LEU A 48 -4.13 -2.23 3.71
CA LEU A 48 -5.02 -1.99 4.85
C LEU A 48 -6.45 -1.80 4.37
N GLU A 49 -7.38 -2.44 5.07
CA GLU A 49 -8.78 -2.06 5.01
C GLU A 49 -9.11 -1.16 6.20
N ALA A 50 -10.01 -0.21 5.97
CA ALA A 50 -10.42 0.77 6.97
C ALA A 50 -11.93 1.00 6.95
N THR A 51 -12.47 1.49 8.06
CA THR A 51 -13.85 1.97 8.11
C THR A 51 -14.10 2.99 7.00
N CYS A 52 -15.20 2.84 6.27
CA CYS A 52 -15.52 3.71 5.13
C CYS A 52 -17.03 3.86 4.89
N TRP A 53 -17.39 4.86 4.11
CA TRP A 53 -18.77 5.23 3.78
C TRP A 53 -18.89 5.59 2.30
N GLU A 54 -20.09 5.43 1.74
CA GLU A 54 -20.35 5.67 0.31
C GLU A 54 -20.02 7.11 -0.12
N THR A 55 -20.27 8.07 0.77
CA THR A 55 -19.82 9.45 0.59
C THR A 55 -18.56 9.65 1.41
N GLY A 56 -17.49 10.19 0.81
CA GLY A 56 -16.17 10.40 1.45
C GLY A 56 -16.14 11.45 2.57
N GLN A 57 -17.27 11.64 3.26
CA GLN A 57 -17.36 12.28 4.55
C GLN A 57 -16.68 11.38 5.59
N HIS A 58 -16.20 11.94 6.70
CA HIS A 58 -15.59 11.19 7.81
C HIS A 58 -14.21 10.57 7.55
N THR A 59 -13.45 11.03 6.54
CA THR A 59 -12.07 10.54 6.32
C THR A 59 -11.14 10.71 7.52
N ASN A 60 -11.42 11.69 8.39
CA ASN A 60 -10.71 11.90 9.65
C ASN A 60 -11.06 10.90 10.75
N ARG A 61 -12.15 10.13 10.58
CA ARG A 61 -12.62 9.08 11.50
C ARG A 61 -12.29 7.67 11.01
N MET A 62 -11.60 7.54 9.88
CA MET A 62 -11.20 6.23 9.39
C MET A 62 -10.26 5.57 10.41
N GLU A 63 -10.52 4.31 10.67
CA GLU A 63 -9.77 3.40 11.53
C GLU A 63 -9.46 2.14 10.75
N ILE A 64 -8.27 1.58 10.97
CA ILE A 64 -7.87 0.30 10.38
C ILE A 64 -8.80 -0.78 10.93
N ILE A 65 -9.30 -1.65 10.04
CA ILE A 65 -10.14 -2.82 10.40
C ILE A 65 -9.55 -4.15 9.91
N GLU A 66 -8.57 -4.12 9.02
CA GLU A 66 -7.74 -5.27 8.68
C GLU A 66 -6.32 -4.82 8.34
N ILE A 67 -5.32 -5.55 8.84
CA ILE A 67 -3.93 -5.46 8.36
C ILE A 67 -3.64 -6.73 7.58
N GLY A 68 -3.52 -6.62 6.26
CA GLY A 68 -3.01 -7.68 5.40
C GLY A 68 -1.57 -7.43 5.01
N ALA A 69 -0.70 -8.43 5.16
CA ALA A 69 0.70 -8.30 4.81
C ALA A 69 1.32 -9.58 4.24
N VAL A 70 2.34 -9.40 3.40
CA VAL A 70 3.16 -10.47 2.83
C VAL A 70 4.63 -10.07 2.96
N ARG A 71 5.46 -10.96 3.52
CA ARG A 71 6.92 -10.80 3.54
C ARG A 71 7.50 -11.37 2.25
N ILE A 72 8.34 -10.59 1.58
CA ILE A 72 9.13 -11.04 0.43
C ILE A 72 10.60 -11.05 0.80
N ASP A 73 11.25 -12.19 0.58
CA ASP A 73 12.67 -12.38 0.80
C ASP A 73 13.50 -11.44 -0.09
N SER A 74 14.45 -10.75 0.53
CA SER A 74 15.24 -9.74 -0.15
C SER A 74 16.10 -10.28 -1.29
N LYS A 75 16.49 -11.57 -1.26
CA LYS A 75 17.47 -12.16 -2.19
C LYS A 75 16.77 -12.87 -3.36
N THR A 76 15.84 -13.75 -3.04
CA THR A 76 15.09 -14.60 -3.97
C THR A 76 13.89 -13.88 -4.58
N LYS A 77 13.37 -12.83 -3.91
CA LYS A 77 12.12 -12.14 -4.26
C LYS A 77 10.90 -13.04 -4.21
N GLU A 78 10.99 -14.17 -3.51
CA GLU A 78 9.86 -15.05 -3.27
C GLU A 78 9.12 -14.63 -2.00
N PRO A 79 7.78 -14.75 -1.96
CA PRO A 79 7.02 -14.65 -0.72
C PRO A 79 7.51 -15.70 0.29
N LEU A 80 7.70 -15.29 1.54
CA LEU A 80 8.11 -16.16 2.64
C LEU A 80 6.91 -16.59 3.48
N ASP A 81 6.13 -15.62 3.93
CA ASP A 81 4.97 -15.81 4.77
C ASP A 81 4.00 -14.64 4.67
N ASP A 82 2.79 -14.88 5.17
CA ASP A 82 1.64 -13.99 5.13
C ASP A 82 1.17 -13.67 6.56
N PHE A 83 0.61 -12.48 6.74
CA PHE A 83 -0.02 -12.04 7.99
C PHE A 83 -1.35 -11.38 7.70
N SER A 84 -2.36 -11.72 8.50
CA SER A 84 -3.68 -11.09 8.45
C SER A 84 -4.23 -11.00 9.86
N ILE A 85 -4.71 -9.82 10.23
CA ILE A 85 -5.42 -9.63 11.49
C ILE A 85 -6.53 -8.60 11.31
N PHE A 86 -7.69 -8.87 11.90
CA PHE A 86 -8.75 -7.88 12.03
C PHE A 86 -8.49 -6.94 13.19
N VAL A 87 -9.04 -5.73 13.10
CA VAL A 87 -8.91 -4.69 14.12
C VAL A 87 -10.29 -4.17 14.48
N HIS A 88 -10.56 -4.01 15.77
CA HIS A 88 -11.79 -3.43 16.28
C HIS A 88 -11.68 -1.89 16.29
N PRO A 89 -12.48 -1.17 15.49
CA PRO A 89 -12.50 0.30 15.49
C PRO A 89 -13.24 0.85 16.72
N THR A 90 -12.78 1.99 17.24
CA THR A 90 -13.28 2.61 18.48
C THR A 90 -14.04 3.91 18.25
N GLU A 91 -13.72 4.68 17.22
CA GLU A 91 -14.46 5.88 16.82
C GLU A 91 -15.78 5.51 16.16
N GLU A 92 -15.77 4.50 15.27
CA GLU A 92 -16.95 4.02 14.55
C GLU A 92 -17.03 2.47 14.62
N PRO A 93 -17.46 1.88 15.76
CA PRO A 93 -17.43 0.44 15.98
C PRO A 93 -18.37 -0.39 15.08
N THR A 94 -19.36 0.25 14.47
CA THR A 94 -20.33 -0.41 13.57
C THR A 94 -20.00 -0.10 12.11
N LEU A 95 -19.69 -1.13 11.33
CA LEU A 95 -19.38 -0.99 9.91
C LEU A 95 -20.62 -0.56 9.12
N SER A 96 -20.43 0.43 8.25
CA SER A 96 -21.44 0.81 7.27
C SER A 96 -21.71 -0.35 6.29
N ASP A 97 -22.91 -0.40 5.71
CA ASP A 97 -23.24 -1.40 4.67
C ASP A 97 -22.32 -1.26 3.45
N PHE A 98 -21.90 -0.04 3.14
CA PHE A 98 -20.92 0.21 2.09
C PHE A 98 -19.58 -0.44 2.40
N CYS A 99 -19.05 -0.27 3.63
CA CYS A 99 -17.79 -0.84 4.06
C CYS A 99 -17.82 -2.37 4.02
N LYS A 100 -18.88 -2.99 4.55
CA LYS A 100 -19.06 -4.45 4.51
C LYS A 100 -19.13 -4.98 3.09
N LYS A 101 -19.85 -4.28 2.19
CA LYS A 101 -19.96 -4.67 0.79
C LYS A 101 -18.64 -4.50 0.03
N LEU A 102 -17.93 -3.40 0.29
CA LEU A 102 -16.67 -3.09 -0.36
C LEU A 102 -15.61 -4.12 0.04
N THR A 103 -15.42 -4.30 1.34
CA THR A 103 -14.29 -5.05 1.91
C THR A 103 -14.57 -6.54 2.15
N SER A 104 -15.83 -6.94 2.06
CA SER A 104 -16.35 -8.25 2.51
C SER A 104 -16.22 -8.54 4.02
N ILE A 105 -15.64 -7.62 4.80
CA ILE A 105 -15.52 -7.74 6.24
C ILE A 105 -16.90 -7.60 6.87
N THR A 106 -17.26 -8.54 7.73
CA THR A 106 -18.55 -8.56 8.43
C THR A 106 -18.42 -7.96 9.82
N GLN A 107 -19.54 -7.54 10.41
CA GLN A 107 -19.54 -7.02 11.78
C GLN A 107 -18.97 -8.05 12.79
N PRO A 108 -19.35 -9.34 12.74
CA PRO A 108 -18.76 -10.35 13.62
C PRO A 108 -17.24 -10.53 13.50
N ASP A 109 -16.65 -10.24 12.32
CA ASP A 109 -15.20 -10.32 12.13
C ASP A 109 -14.45 -9.30 12.99
N ILE A 110 -15.04 -8.11 13.21
CA ILE A 110 -14.41 -7.02 13.97
C ILE A 110 -14.93 -6.90 15.40
N ASP A 111 -16.10 -7.46 15.74
CA ASP A 111 -16.70 -7.33 17.08
C ASP A 111 -15.82 -7.88 18.21
N ASN A 112 -15.06 -8.95 17.93
CA ASN A 112 -14.16 -9.60 18.89
C ASN A 112 -12.68 -9.47 18.48
N ALA A 113 -12.38 -8.60 17.52
CA ALA A 113 -11.01 -8.36 17.08
C ALA A 113 -10.22 -7.58 18.15
N LEU A 114 -8.90 -7.61 18.01
CA LEU A 114 -8.01 -6.80 18.86
C LEU A 114 -8.20 -5.32 18.57
N LEU A 115 -8.01 -4.48 19.59
CA LEU A 115 -7.87 -3.04 19.37
C LEU A 115 -6.59 -2.76 18.59
N PHE A 116 -6.53 -1.58 17.94
CA PHE A 116 -5.37 -1.20 17.12
C PHE A 116 -4.01 -1.36 17.83
N PRO A 117 -3.82 -0.97 19.10
CA PRO A 117 -2.54 -1.15 19.77
C PRO A 117 -2.03 -2.58 19.79
N ASP A 118 -2.88 -3.53 20.18
CA ASP A 118 -2.52 -4.93 20.28
C ASP A 118 -2.38 -5.58 18.89
N ALA A 119 -3.25 -5.21 17.94
CA ALA A 119 -3.15 -5.72 16.57
C ALA A 119 -1.87 -5.23 15.86
N PHE A 120 -1.50 -3.97 16.09
CA PHE A 120 -0.27 -3.40 15.57
C PHE A 120 0.96 -4.04 16.23
N GLU A 121 0.93 -4.29 17.53
CA GLU A 121 1.98 -5.06 18.22
C GLU A 121 2.14 -6.46 17.59
N LYS A 122 1.04 -7.18 17.33
CA LYS A 122 1.09 -8.49 16.65
C LYS A 122 1.68 -8.40 15.24
N PHE A 123 1.39 -7.32 14.51
CA PHE A 123 2.00 -7.06 13.20
C PHE A 123 3.52 -6.83 13.34
N LEU A 124 3.97 -6.04 14.32
CA LEU A 124 5.40 -5.81 14.56
C LEU A 124 6.13 -7.08 15.02
N GLU A 125 5.52 -7.88 15.89
CA GLU A 125 6.04 -9.19 16.30
C GLU A 125 6.20 -10.12 15.09
N TRP A 126 5.20 -10.15 14.20
CA TRP A 126 5.28 -10.94 12.97
C TRP A 126 6.39 -10.47 12.04
N VAL A 127 6.53 -9.14 11.85
CA VAL A 127 7.64 -8.54 11.07
C VAL A 127 8.99 -8.91 11.67
N GLY A 128 9.08 -8.95 13.00
CA GLY A 128 10.26 -9.37 13.74
C GLY A 128 11.46 -8.42 13.58
N ASP A 129 12.60 -8.85 14.11
CA ASP A 129 13.84 -8.09 14.02
C ASP A 129 14.44 -8.12 12.61
N GLY A 130 15.25 -7.11 12.31
CA GLY A 130 16.02 -7.03 11.08
C GLY A 130 15.72 -5.78 10.27
N PRO A 131 16.50 -5.55 9.20
CA PRO A 131 16.29 -4.38 8.39
C PRO A 131 15.10 -4.68 7.46
N HIS A 132 14.01 -3.93 7.58
CA HIS A 132 12.79 -4.14 6.78
C HIS A 132 12.50 -2.95 5.88
N ARG A 133 11.74 -3.20 4.81
CA ARG A 133 11.23 -2.13 3.95
C ARG A 133 9.72 -2.21 3.80
N PHE A 134 9.03 -1.23 4.39
CA PHE A 134 7.59 -1.08 4.21
C PHE A 134 7.24 -0.72 2.77
N CYS A 135 6.35 -1.52 2.18
CA CYS A 135 5.90 -1.41 0.82
C CYS A 135 4.38 -1.45 0.80
N SER A 136 3.74 -0.61 0.01
CA SER A 136 2.33 -0.76 -0.29
C SER A 136 2.02 -0.25 -1.69
N TRP A 137 0.82 -0.55 -2.20
CA TRP A 137 0.46 -0.10 -3.54
C TRP A 137 0.42 1.44 -3.59
N GLY A 138 -0.36 2.04 -2.71
CA GLY A 138 -0.56 3.48 -2.61
C GLY A 138 0.31 4.13 -1.54
N ALA A 139 0.07 5.41 -1.25
CA ALA A 139 0.61 6.06 -0.05
C ALA A 139 -0.45 6.12 1.07
N TYR A 140 -1.57 5.43 0.89
CA TYR A 140 -2.68 5.45 1.83
C TYR A 140 -2.31 4.69 3.10
N ASP A 141 -1.79 3.48 2.96
CA ASP A 141 -1.50 2.56 4.07
C ASP A 141 -0.54 3.15 5.10
N LEU A 142 0.58 3.71 4.63
CA LEU A 142 1.53 4.43 5.51
C LEU A 142 0.87 5.61 6.23
N LYS A 143 -0.02 6.35 5.55
CA LYS A 143 -0.70 7.49 6.17
C LYS A 143 -1.72 7.03 7.19
N GLN A 144 -2.45 5.96 6.91
CA GLN A 144 -3.44 5.41 7.82
C GLN A 144 -2.75 4.84 9.07
N PHE A 145 -1.63 4.13 8.92
CA PHE A 145 -0.82 3.74 10.10
C PHE A 145 -0.39 4.94 10.92
N ARG A 146 0.08 6.05 10.30
CA ARG A 146 0.39 7.28 11.05
C ARG A 146 -0.81 7.80 11.83
N VAL A 147 -1.98 7.88 11.19
CA VAL A 147 -3.21 8.38 11.83
C VAL A 147 -3.60 7.51 13.02
N ASP A 148 -3.64 6.19 12.86
CA ASP A 148 -4.03 5.28 13.94
C ASP A 148 -2.97 5.21 15.05
N CYS A 149 -1.68 5.30 14.72
CA CYS A 149 -0.60 5.43 15.71
C CYS A 149 -0.73 6.73 16.52
N ASP A 150 -0.90 7.87 15.86
CA ASP A 150 -1.09 9.17 16.51
C ASP A 150 -2.32 9.17 17.41
N ARG A 151 -3.45 8.61 16.93
CA ARG A 151 -4.71 8.49 17.69
C ARG A 151 -4.52 7.65 18.97
N ASN A 152 -3.71 6.60 18.90
CA ASN A 152 -3.48 5.68 20.02
C ASN A 152 -2.23 6.02 20.85
N ASN A 153 -1.54 7.14 20.57
CA ASN A 153 -0.27 7.52 21.21
C ASN A 153 0.83 6.45 21.08
N ILE A 154 0.88 5.77 19.94
CA ILE A 154 1.88 4.74 19.64
C ILE A 154 2.99 5.37 18.79
N PRO A 155 4.28 5.22 19.18
CA PRO A 155 5.38 5.68 18.36
C PRO A 155 5.46 4.84 17.07
N MET A 156 5.56 5.51 15.94
CA MET A 156 5.67 4.84 14.65
C MET A 156 7.08 4.24 14.48
N PRO A 157 7.23 2.96 14.10
CA PRO A 157 8.54 2.37 13.84
C PRO A 157 9.27 3.06 12.68
N ASP A 158 10.55 3.38 12.89
CA ASP A 158 11.36 4.09 11.88
C ASP A 158 11.41 3.36 10.53
N TRP A 159 11.39 2.02 10.53
CA TRP A 159 11.52 1.22 9.30
C TRP A 159 10.31 1.32 8.35
N LEU A 160 9.16 1.82 8.84
CA LEU A 160 8.03 2.18 7.97
C LEU A 160 8.42 3.31 7.00
N GLU A 161 9.49 4.04 7.30
CA GLU A 161 10.08 5.08 6.48
C GLU A 161 11.56 4.79 6.13
N PRO A 162 12.01 5.00 4.88
CA PRO A 162 11.22 5.37 3.71
C PRO A 162 10.30 4.24 3.21
N HIS A 163 9.07 4.62 2.88
CA HIS A 163 8.08 3.75 2.23
C HIS A 163 8.33 3.59 0.74
N VAL A 164 8.19 2.36 0.25
CA VAL A 164 8.22 2.03 -1.17
C VAL A 164 6.80 2.05 -1.73
N ASN A 165 6.50 3.09 -2.51
CA ASN A 165 5.24 3.20 -3.23
C ASN A 165 5.29 2.40 -4.54
N LEU A 166 4.78 1.17 -4.52
CA LEU A 166 4.87 0.24 -5.65
C LEU A 166 4.10 0.74 -6.88
N ARG A 167 3.00 1.48 -6.71
CA ARG A 167 2.26 2.10 -7.82
C ARG A 167 3.14 3.07 -8.60
N ARG A 168 3.89 3.93 -7.92
CA ARG A 168 4.80 4.90 -8.55
C ARG A 168 5.93 4.17 -9.27
N MET A 169 6.49 3.15 -8.65
CA MET A 169 7.52 2.32 -9.27
C MET A 169 7.03 1.64 -10.55
N PHE A 170 5.89 0.95 -10.45
CA PHE A 170 5.29 0.24 -11.58
C PHE A 170 5.06 1.19 -12.75
N SER A 171 4.45 2.33 -12.47
CA SER A 171 4.12 3.34 -13.48
C SER A 171 5.37 3.91 -14.14
N ALA A 172 6.41 4.19 -13.35
CA ALA A 172 7.69 4.68 -13.88
C ALA A 172 8.37 3.62 -14.74
N LYS A 173 8.42 2.36 -14.27
CA LYS A 173 9.08 1.26 -14.99
C LYS A 173 8.37 0.89 -16.29
N ARG A 174 7.04 0.99 -16.33
CA ARG A 174 6.22 0.72 -17.52
C ARG A 174 6.02 1.97 -18.39
N GLU A 175 6.50 3.14 -17.96
CA GLU A 175 6.27 4.44 -18.62
C GLU A 175 4.80 4.79 -18.85
N ILE A 176 3.93 4.29 -17.97
CA ILE A 176 2.48 4.46 -18.02
C ILE A 176 1.97 5.46 -16.97
N PRO A 177 0.76 6.01 -17.14
CA PRO A 177 0.09 6.71 -16.06
C PRO A 177 -0.15 5.80 -14.85
N SER A 178 0.02 6.32 -13.64
CA SER A 178 -0.53 5.78 -12.37
C SER A 178 -1.79 4.93 -12.51
N THR A 179 -1.71 3.66 -12.10
CA THR A 179 -2.77 2.65 -12.22
C THR A 179 -3.30 2.17 -10.86
N THR A 180 -4.47 1.53 -10.82
CA THR A 180 -4.89 0.70 -9.67
C THR A 180 -4.11 -0.62 -9.65
N MET A 181 -4.22 -1.37 -8.56
CA MET A 181 -3.60 -2.71 -8.45
C MET A 181 -4.19 -3.66 -9.50
N ILE A 182 -5.52 -3.67 -9.65
CA ILE A 182 -6.23 -4.44 -10.70
C ILE A 182 -5.72 -4.11 -12.10
N GLN A 183 -5.61 -2.82 -12.45
CA GLN A 183 -5.08 -2.40 -13.75
C GLN A 183 -3.63 -2.86 -13.95
N ALA A 184 -2.82 -2.90 -12.88
CA ALA A 184 -1.46 -3.41 -12.97
C ALA A 184 -1.42 -4.92 -13.20
N LEU A 185 -2.29 -5.69 -12.54
CA LEU A 185 -2.46 -7.12 -12.79
C LEU A 185 -2.87 -7.39 -14.24
N GLU A 186 -3.86 -6.66 -14.76
CA GLU A 186 -4.32 -6.75 -16.16
C GLU A 186 -3.19 -6.50 -17.15
N ILE A 187 -2.41 -5.42 -16.94
CA ILE A 187 -1.26 -5.09 -17.80
C ILE A 187 -0.20 -6.20 -17.79
N LEU A 188 -0.05 -6.89 -16.66
CA LEU A 188 0.89 -7.98 -16.50
C LEU A 188 0.32 -9.35 -16.94
N ASN A 189 -0.95 -9.40 -17.35
CA ASN A 189 -1.70 -10.64 -17.60
C ASN A 189 -1.65 -11.61 -16.41
N ILE A 190 -1.71 -11.08 -15.18
CA ILE A 190 -1.78 -11.87 -13.95
C ILE A 190 -3.24 -11.87 -13.50
N PRO A 191 -3.86 -13.04 -13.29
CA PRO A 191 -5.21 -13.08 -12.75
C PRO A 191 -5.22 -12.60 -11.30
N LEU A 192 -6.24 -11.82 -10.94
CA LEU A 192 -6.57 -11.55 -9.54
C LEU A 192 -6.82 -12.89 -8.82
N SER A 193 -6.27 -13.04 -7.62
CA SER A 193 -6.57 -14.19 -6.75
C SER A 193 -7.18 -13.71 -5.44
N GLY A 194 -8.16 -14.44 -4.94
CA GLY A 194 -8.89 -14.05 -3.74
C GLY A 194 -9.91 -12.95 -4.01
N GLN A 195 -10.29 -12.25 -2.96
CA GLN A 195 -11.31 -11.20 -2.99
C GLN A 195 -10.65 -9.82 -3.06
N HIS A 196 -11.08 -8.98 -4.01
CA HIS A 196 -10.63 -7.59 -4.05
C HIS A 196 -11.18 -6.83 -2.84
N HIS A 197 -10.40 -5.91 -2.26
CA HIS A 197 -10.68 -5.21 -1.00
C HIS A 197 -10.71 -6.12 0.22
N ARG A 198 -9.96 -7.22 0.15
CA ARG A 198 -9.60 -8.02 1.30
C ARG A 198 -8.11 -7.82 1.53
N GLY A 199 -7.70 -7.26 2.66
CA GLY A 199 -6.35 -6.75 2.85
C GLY A 199 -5.28 -7.80 2.56
N ILE A 200 -5.43 -9.04 3.06
CA ILE A 200 -4.45 -10.09 2.77
C ILE A 200 -4.43 -10.53 1.30
N ASP A 201 -5.58 -10.61 0.64
CA ASP A 201 -5.62 -11.02 -0.78
C ASP A 201 -5.06 -9.93 -1.67
N ASP A 202 -5.36 -8.66 -1.39
CA ASP A 202 -4.78 -7.53 -2.09
C ASP A 202 -3.27 -7.46 -1.83
N ALA A 203 -2.78 -7.67 -0.59
CA ALA A 203 -1.36 -7.77 -0.29
C ALA A 203 -0.64 -8.87 -1.08
N ARG A 204 -1.23 -10.07 -1.21
CA ARG A 204 -0.71 -11.17 -2.06
C ARG A 204 -0.65 -10.79 -3.53
N ASN A 205 -1.68 -10.12 -4.05
CA ASN A 205 -1.68 -9.66 -5.45
C ASN A 205 -0.64 -8.56 -5.68
N ILE A 206 -0.48 -7.63 -4.73
CA ILE A 206 0.58 -6.64 -4.75
C ILE A 206 1.95 -7.32 -4.69
N ALA A 207 2.13 -8.39 -3.90
CA ALA A 207 3.37 -9.16 -3.83
C ALA A 207 3.75 -9.78 -5.19
N LYS A 208 2.79 -10.33 -5.95
CA LYS A 208 3.03 -10.82 -7.32
C LYS A 208 3.55 -9.71 -8.24
N ILE A 209 2.98 -8.52 -8.13
CA ILE A 209 3.43 -7.34 -8.89
C ILE A 209 4.82 -6.90 -8.41
N ALA A 210 5.03 -6.84 -7.09
CA ALA A 210 6.28 -6.44 -6.46
C ALA A 210 7.44 -7.32 -6.90
N LYS A 211 7.27 -8.64 -6.96
CA LYS A 211 8.28 -9.58 -7.47
C LYS A 211 8.84 -9.20 -8.85
N ILE A 212 8.01 -8.60 -9.72
CA ILE A 212 8.43 -8.13 -11.05
C ILE A 212 9.15 -6.78 -10.98
N ILE A 213 8.82 -5.93 -10.01
CA ILE A 213 9.32 -4.55 -9.90
C ILE A 213 10.58 -4.45 -9.01
N LEU A 214 10.61 -5.16 -7.89
CA LEU A 214 11.65 -5.09 -6.86
C LEU A 214 13.07 -5.39 -7.38
N PRO A 215 13.29 -6.27 -8.38
CA PRO A 215 14.62 -6.43 -8.99
C PRO A 215 15.21 -5.11 -9.55
N TYR A 216 14.36 -4.14 -9.91
CA TYR A 216 14.81 -2.83 -10.39
C TYR A 216 15.17 -1.83 -9.28
N LEU A 217 15.05 -2.20 -7.98
CA LEU A 217 15.58 -1.40 -6.88
C LEU A 217 17.07 -1.66 -6.63
N GLY A 218 17.61 -2.79 -7.07
CA GLY A 218 19.03 -3.12 -6.89
C GLY A 218 19.91 -2.81 -8.11
N LEU A 219 19.38 -2.10 -9.11
CA LEU A 219 20.00 -1.88 -10.42
C LEU A 219 19.93 -0.41 -10.85
#